data_AF-A0A957NLE9-F1
#
_entry.id   AF-A0A957NLE9-F1
#
_cell.length_a   1.000
_cell.length_b   1.000
_cell.length_c   1.000
_cell.angle_alpha   90.00
_cell.angle_beta   90.00
_cell.angle_gamma   90.00
#
_symmetry.space_group_name_H-M   'P 1'
#
loop_
_entity.id
_entity.type
_entity.pdbx_description
1 polymer ?
#
loop_
_entity_poly.entity_id
_entity_poly.type
_entity_poly.pdbx_seq_one_letter_code
_entity_poly.pdbx_strand_id
1 'polypeptide(L)'
;GYLARSQSPFAQIKDHVLLPFAHALPAADVAARARLTEDALAQVVALIPDIWLGNEEQFADDPAAHRAGYMAYLTNRLASNQFVQEAIKAHDALG
;
A
#
# COMPACT_ATOMS: atom_id res chain seq x y z
N GLY A 1 5.97 3.27 -14.05
CA GLY A 1 4.84 2.32 -14.06
C GLY A 1 4.27 2.12 -12.67
N TYR A 2 3.22 1.32 -12.51
CA TYR A 2 2.56 1.13 -11.23
C TYR A 2 3.50 0.55 -10.16
N LEU A 3 4.38 -0.40 -10.49
CA LEU A 3 5.34 -0.98 -9.53
C LEU A 3 6.29 0.04 -8.93
N ALA A 4 6.81 1.01 -9.70
CA ALA A 4 7.67 2.06 -9.14
C ALA A 4 6.92 2.91 -8.08
N ARG A 5 5.60 3.08 -8.23
CA ARG A 5 4.79 3.80 -7.24
C ARG A 5 4.63 3.03 -5.92
N SER A 6 4.84 1.71 -5.89
CA SER A 6 4.80 0.93 -4.64
C SER A 6 5.87 1.38 -3.65
N GLN A 7 6.96 1.96 -4.12
CA GLN A 7 8.03 2.48 -3.26
C GLN A 7 7.91 3.98 -2.98
N SER A 8 6.90 4.66 -3.54
CA SER A 8 6.74 6.11 -3.40
C SER A 8 6.48 6.53 -1.94
N PRO A 9 7.10 7.63 -1.45
CA PRO A 9 6.81 8.16 -0.12
C PRO A 9 5.37 8.66 0.05
N PHE A 10 4.63 8.93 -1.04
CA PHE A 10 3.28 9.51 -1.02
C PHE A 10 3.21 10.90 -0.38
N ALA A 11 3.80 11.89 -1.07
CA ALA A 11 3.89 13.28 -0.59
C ALA A 11 2.55 13.98 -0.30
N GLN A 12 1.43 13.47 -0.83
CA GLN A 12 0.09 14.00 -0.59
C GLN A 12 -0.42 13.73 0.84
N ILE A 13 0.29 12.92 1.63
CA ILE A 13 -0.07 12.65 3.03
C ILE A 13 -0.14 13.92 3.88
N LYS A 14 0.65 14.95 3.55
CA LYS A 14 0.63 16.26 4.21
C LYS A 14 -0.74 16.95 4.20
N ASP A 15 -1.57 16.62 3.22
CA ASP A 15 -2.90 17.21 3.03
C ASP A 15 -4.01 16.35 3.69
N HIS A 16 -3.65 15.30 4.42
CA HIS A 16 -4.60 14.39 5.03
C HIS A 16 -5.27 15.02 6.25
N VAL A 17 -6.60 15.11 6.24
CA VAL A 17 -7.40 15.79 7.29
C VAL A 17 -7.16 15.25 8.71
N LEU A 18 -6.82 13.97 8.86
CA LEU A 18 -6.51 13.36 10.16
C LEU A 18 -5.02 13.41 10.55
N LEU A 19 -4.15 13.97 9.71
CA LEU A 19 -2.72 14.03 10.00
C LEU A 19 -2.42 14.71 11.35
N PRO A 20 -3.06 15.83 11.75
CA PRO A 20 -2.79 16.46 13.05
C PRO A 20 -3.10 15.60 14.29
N PHE A 21 -3.78 14.46 14.12
CA PHE A 21 -4.13 13.57 15.23
C PHE A 21 -3.29 12.29 15.25
N ALA A 22 -2.39 12.10 14.28
CA ALA A 22 -1.67 10.86 14.01
C ALA A 22 -0.42 10.64 14.89
N HIS A 23 -0.56 10.78 16.21
CA HIS A 23 0.56 10.76 17.16
C HIS A 23 1.27 9.39 17.31
N ALA A 24 0.67 8.30 16.81
CA ALA A 24 1.13 6.93 17.04
C ALA A 24 1.57 6.21 15.75
N LEU A 25 2.01 6.95 14.72
CA LEU A 25 2.39 6.38 13.42
C LEU A 25 3.44 5.26 13.51
N PRO A 26 4.55 5.36 14.29
CA PRO A 26 5.52 4.27 14.40
C PRO A 26 4.93 2.99 15.01
N ALA A 27 4.10 3.12 16.06
CA ALA A 27 3.47 1.98 16.70
C ALA A 27 2.42 1.33 15.79
N ALA A 28 1.68 2.14 15.04
CA ALA A 28 0.70 1.66 14.06
C ALA A 28 1.37 0.88 12.92
N ASP A 29 2.52 1.35 12.41
CA ASP A 29 3.28 0.67 11.36
C ASP A 29 3.77 -0.71 11.83
N VAL A 30 4.36 -0.80 13.03
CA VAL A 30 4.77 -2.09 13.63
C VAL A 30 3.57 -3.03 13.76
N ALA A 31 2.45 -2.56 14.31
CA ALA A 31 1.25 -3.38 14.51
C ALA A 31 0.62 -3.85 13.19
N ALA A 32 0.66 -3.01 12.14
CA ALA A 32 0.14 -3.35 10.81
C ALA A 32 1.04 -4.38 10.12
N ARG A 33 2.36 -4.17 10.10
CA ARG A 33 3.34 -5.08 9.47
C ARG A 33 3.32 -6.48 10.06
N ALA A 34 3.09 -6.58 11.38
CA ALA A 34 2.96 -7.88 12.04
C ALA A 34 1.75 -8.70 11.54
N ARG A 35 0.73 -8.05 10.96
CA ARG A 35 -0.50 -8.69 10.46
C ARG A 35 -0.52 -8.84 8.94
N LEU A 36 0.13 -7.93 8.22
CA LEU A 36 0.20 -7.92 6.77
C LEU A 36 1.32 -8.85 6.29
N THR A 37 1.12 -10.16 6.42
CA THR A 37 2.04 -11.16 5.85
C THR A 37 1.74 -11.41 4.38
N GLU A 38 2.67 -12.03 3.64
CA GLU A 38 2.43 -12.45 2.26
C GLU A 38 1.17 -13.33 2.15
N ASP A 39 0.99 -14.28 3.08
CA ASP A 39 -0.21 -15.13 3.14
C ASP A 39 -1.50 -14.33 3.38
N ALA A 40 -1.46 -13.33 4.26
CA ALA A 40 -2.62 -12.48 4.53
C ALA A 40 -2.98 -11.65 3.29
N LEU A 41 -1.97 -11.11 2.60
CA LEU A 41 -2.17 -10.37 1.35
C LEU A 41 -2.73 -11.28 0.24
N ALA A 42 -2.20 -12.49 0.08
CA ALA A 42 -2.68 -13.47 -0.88
C ALA A 42 -4.15 -13.85 -0.62
N GLN A 43 -4.52 -14.07 0.65
CA GLN A 43 -5.90 -14.35 1.04
C GLN A 43 -6.82 -13.18 0.68
N VAL A 44 -6.42 -11.94 0.96
CA VAL A 44 -7.21 -10.74 0.62
C VAL A 44 -7.35 -10.57 -0.89
N VAL A 45 -6.28 -10.74 -1.66
CA VAL A 45 -6.30 -10.61 -3.12
C VAL A 45 -7.17 -11.70 -3.77
N ALA A 46 -7.23 -12.91 -3.19
CA ALA A 46 -8.09 -13.98 -3.66
C ALA A 46 -9.59 -13.70 -3.49
N LEU A 47 -9.98 -12.76 -2.60
CA LEU A 47 -11.39 -12.37 -2.40
C LEU A 47 -11.93 -11.50 -3.55
N ILE A 48 -11.06 -10.96 -4.40
CA ILE A 48 -11.48 -10.08 -5.50
C ILE A 48 -12.17 -10.93 -6.57
N PRO A 49 -13.44 -10.65 -6.93
CA PRO A 49 -14.14 -11.37 -8.00
C PRO A 49 -13.46 -11.18 -9.37
N ASP A 50 -13.42 -12.23 -10.20
CA ASP A 50 -12.83 -12.16 -11.55
C ASP A 50 -13.46 -11.05 -12.42
N ILE A 51 -14.75 -10.80 -12.28
CA ILE A 51 -15.49 -9.77 -13.04
C ILE A 51 -14.98 -8.34 -12.77
N TRP A 52 -14.22 -8.12 -11.69
CA TRP A 52 -13.59 -6.83 -11.40
C TRP A 52 -12.17 -6.71 -11.99
N LEU A 53 -11.63 -7.79 -12.56
CA LEU A 53 -10.25 -7.88 -13.05
C LEU A 53 -10.20 -7.94 -14.59
N GLY A 54 -9.00 -7.87 -15.18
CA GLY A 54 -8.79 -7.97 -16.63
C GLY A 54 -8.97 -6.68 -17.44
N ASN A 55 -9.78 -5.73 -16.98
CA ASN A 55 -10.13 -4.50 -17.73
C ASN A 55 -9.01 -3.43 -17.87
N GLU A 56 -7.77 -3.78 -17.55
CA GLU A 56 -6.62 -2.87 -17.61
C GLU A 56 -5.64 -3.35 -18.68
N GLU A 57 -5.20 -2.45 -19.55
CA GLU A 57 -4.32 -2.76 -20.69
C GLU A 57 -3.06 -3.54 -20.29
N GLN A 58 -2.51 -3.24 -19.10
CA GLN A 58 -1.33 -3.91 -18.55
C GLN A 58 -1.53 -5.37 -18.10
N PHE A 59 -2.78 -5.84 -17.99
CA PHE A 59 -3.12 -7.20 -17.55
C PHE A 59 -3.96 -7.98 -18.57
N ALA A 60 -4.25 -7.42 -19.75
CA ALA A 60 -4.75 -8.11 -20.94
C ALA A 60 -5.84 -9.17 -20.68
N ASP A 61 -6.99 -8.78 -20.10
CA ASP A 61 -8.11 -9.68 -19.77
C ASP A 61 -7.73 -10.95 -18.98
N ASP A 62 -6.60 -10.91 -18.26
CA ASP A 62 -6.10 -12.01 -17.42
C ASP A 62 -6.23 -11.65 -15.93
N PRO A 63 -7.28 -12.16 -15.25
CA PRO A 63 -7.46 -11.97 -13.81
C PRO A 63 -6.30 -12.51 -12.96
N ALA A 64 -5.61 -13.57 -13.39
CA ALA A 64 -4.48 -14.12 -12.65
C ALA A 64 -3.27 -13.19 -12.74
N ALA A 65 -2.96 -12.65 -13.93
CA ALA A 65 -1.92 -11.64 -14.10
C ALA A 65 -2.21 -10.37 -13.29
N HIS A 66 -3.48 -9.92 -13.25
CA HIS A 66 -3.87 -8.75 -12.46
C HIS A 66 -3.64 -9.00 -10.95
N ARG A 67 -4.06 -10.16 -10.43
CA ARG A 67 -3.79 -10.52 -9.02
C ARG A 67 -2.31 -10.61 -8.71
N ALA A 68 -1.50 -11.16 -9.61
CA ALA A 68 -0.04 -11.17 -9.47
C ALA A 68 0.53 -9.75 -9.42
N GLY A 69 -0.02 -8.82 -10.20
CA GLY A 69 0.29 -7.40 -10.14
C GLY A 69 0.00 -6.76 -8.78
N TYR A 70 -1.15 -7.06 -8.18
CA TYR A 70 -1.47 -6.61 -6.81
C TYR A 70 -0.50 -7.19 -5.79
N MET A 71 -0.21 -8.49 -5.85
CA MET A 71 0.74 -9.13 -4.94
C MET A 71 2.13 -8.50 -5.04
N ALA A 72 2.63 -8.26 -6.25
CA ALA A 72 3.92 -7.61 -6.47
C ALA A 72 3.93 -6.18 -5.93
N TYR A 73 2.87 -5.39 -6.17
CA TYR A 73 2.76 -4.02 -5.66
C TYR A 73 2.70 -3.98 -4.13
N LEU A 74 1.84 -4.78 -3.51
CA LEU A 74 1.63 -4.78 -2.06
C LEU A 74 2.85 -5.32 -1.30
N THR A 75 3.51 -6.34 -1.84
CA THR A 75 4.75 -6.88 -1.26
C THR A 75 5.90 -5.88 -1.34
N ASN A 76 6.08 -5.23 -2.49
CA ASN A 76 7.08 -4.17 -2.62
C ASN A 76 6.77 -2.96 -1.72
N ARG A 77 5.49 -2.62 -1.56
CA ARG A 77 5.04 -1.58 -0.64
C ARG A 77 5.41 -1.91 0.79
N LEU A 78 5.10 -3.13 1.21
CA LEU A 78 5.38 -3.62 2.56
C LEU A 78 6.89 -3.68 2.82
N ALA A 79 7.72 -4.06 1.85
CA ALA A 79 9.17 -4.06 2.02
C ALA A 79 9.79 -2.66 2.21
N SER A 80 9.07 -1.59 1.83
CA SER A 80 9.54 -0.21 1.95
C SER A 80 9.07 0.46 3.25
N ASN A 81 9.91 1.30 3.83
CA ASN A 81 9.55 2.19 4.95
C ASN A 81 9.24 3.63 4.50
N GLN A 82 9.44 3.97 3.22
CA GLN A 82 9.33 5.35 2.74
C GLN A 82 7.94 5.96 2.97
N PHE A 83 6.90 5.14 2.89
CA PHE A 83 5.52 5.61 3.10
C PHE A 83 5.24 6.09 4.52
N VAL A 84 5.61 5.29 5.53
CA VAL A 84 5.40 5.68 6.93
C VAL A 84 6.33 6.82 7.32
N GLN A 85 7.56 6.83 6.79
CA GLN A 85 8.52 7.90 7.08
C GLN A 85 8.03 9.25 6.55
N GLU A 86 7.42 9.29 5.36
CA GLU A 86 6.83 10.54 4.85
C GLU A 86 5.64 11.00 5.71
N ALA A 87 4.80 10.07 6.19
CA ALA A 87 3.71 10.41 7.09
C ALA A 87 4.21 10.98 8.44
N ILE A 88 5.25 10.37 9.03
CA ILE A 88 5.89 10.85 10.25
C ILE A 88 6.47 12.25 10.03
N LYS A 89 7.25 12.44 8.96
CA LYS A 89 7.83 13.74 8.61
C LYS A 89 6.75 14.81 8.40
N ALA A 90 5.66 14.48 7.72
CA ALA A 90 4.57 15.42 7.47
C ALA A 90 3.83 15.78 8.76
N HIS A 91 3.62 14.82 9.67
CA HIS A 91 3.05 15.05 11.00
C HIS A 91 3.96 15.95 11.84
N ASP A 92 5.26 15.66 11.89
CA ASP A 92 6.24 16.40 12.69
C ASP A 92 6.37 17.86 12.22
N ALA A 93 6.13 18.13 10.93
CA ALA A 93 6.13 19.48 10.36
C ALA A 93 4.90 20.34 10.72
N LEU A 94 3.92 19.80 11.46
CA LEU A 94 2.76 20.54 11.97
C LEU A 94 3.06 21.33 13.25
N GLY A 95 4.20 21.04 13.92
CA GLY A 95 4.68 21.71 15.13
C GLY A 95 6.09 22.26 14.98
#